data_AF-A0A5N6SM14-F1
#
_entry.id   AF-A0A5N6SM14-F1
#
_cell.length_a   1.000
_cell.length_b   1.000
_cell.length_c   1.000
_cell.angle_alpha   90.00
_cell.angle_beta   90.00
_cell.angle_gamma   90.00
#
_symmetry.space_group_name_H-M   'P 1'
#
loop_
_entity.id
_entity.type
_entity.pdbx_description
1 polymer ?
#
loop_
_entity_poly.entity_id
_entity_poly.type
_entity_poly.pdbx_seq_one_letter_code
_entity_poly.pdbx_strand_id
1 'polypeptide(L)'
;MKQAKNAIPSFLNSIESNNVRIIPGAFNSSPEFIAMFQAEALVAIPVALLAVKQAIDRVGSSLQGIQRELTITNMAKIQGWEQEGFGAHVYRFVEYEMLRVANARTKSGDQRRHYFYVWNRDTDWYPVFEAKNRAFPLGSEFGGCHHELDTICMRMRADRRTLIQTTSHGRTAQFHLLVPTHEPYVLDHPVIFHESLLPLTITGQRHRSVDLVWFNLCSKPTELHLQCIGVLGERRNTIVQAGALSFAGCCIGFMAAGCAAVAFPPCAPLAEAAMLPLWSGGVASWSAVAGAAVYEDANRGDLCVLGDDSILVQREG
;
A
#
# COMPACT_ATOMS: atom_id res chain seq x y z
N MET A 1 19.09 31.71 -18.50
CA MET A 1 17.87 32.26 -17.86
C MET A 1 16.63 32.39 -18.77
N LYS A 2 16.74 32.58 -20.10
CA LYS A 2 15.54 32.63 -20.99
C LYS A 2 14.85 31.28 -21.26
N GLN A 3 15.59 30.16 -21.25
CA GLN A 3 15.00 28.82 -21.45
C GLN A 3 14.19 28.33 -20.23
N ALA A 4 14.63 28.61 -19.00
CA ALA A 4 13.90 28.23 -17.78
C ALA A 4 12.55 28.96 -17.65
N LYS A 5 12.45 30.20 -18.10
CA LYS A 5 11.20 31.00 -18.05
C LYS A 5 10.12 30.50 -19.02
N ASN A 6 10.49 29.84 -20.10
CA ASN A 6 9.56 29.28 -21.08
C ASN A 6 9.26 27.79 -20.83
N ALA A 7 10.15 27.09 -20.12
CA ALA A 7 9.94 25.69 -19.72
C ALA A 7 8.87 25.56 -18.62
N ILE A 8 8.80 26.49 -17.67
CA ILE A 8 7.85 26.44 -16.56
C ILE A 8 6.38 26.50 -17.03
N PRO A 9 5.94 27.42 -17.90
CA PRO A 9 4.57 27.44 -18.41
C PRO A 9 4.23 26.24 -19.29
N SER A 10 5.17 25.79 -20.12
CA SER A 10 5.01 24.60 -20.96
C SER A 10 4.88 23.31 -20.14
N PHE A 11 5.60 23.24 -19.03
CA PHE A 11 5.55 22.13 -18.08
C PHE A 11 4.28 22.17 -17.23
N LEU A 12 3.83 23.35 -16.79
CA LEU A 12 2.54 23.55 -16.13
C LEU A 12 1.37 23.12 -17.03
N ASN A 13 1.40 23.44 -18.32
CA ASN A 13 0.40 22.97 -19.29
C ASN A 13 0.44 21.44 -19.51
N SER A 14 1.60 20.79 -19.38
CA SER A 14 1.72 19.31 -19.40
C SER A 14 1.24 18.66 -18.09
N ILE A 15 1.44 19.33 -16.96
CA ILE A 15 0.91 18.90 -15.66
C ILE A 15 -0.62 19.01 -15.65
N GLU A 16 -1.20 20.09 -16.19
CA GLU A 16 -2.66 20.27 -16.25
C GLU A 16 -3.35 19.23 -17.15
N SER A 17 -2.61 18.65 -18.11
CA SER A 17 -3.12 17.62 -19.03
C SER A 17 -2.87 16.18 -18.56
N ASN A 18 -1.91 15.93 -17.65
CA ASN A 18 -1.57 14.59 -17.17
C ASN A 18 -1.67 14.35 -15.65
N ASN A 19 -1.86 15.37 -14.81
CA ASN A 19 -1.94 15.20 -13.36
C ASN A 19 -3.35 15.48 -12.83
N VAL A 20 -3.86 14.51 -12.06
CA VAL A 20 -5.01 14.55 -11.16
C VAL A 20 -6.12 15.53 -11.59
N ARG A 21 -7.11 14.99 -12.30
CA ARG A 21 -8.30 15.73 -12.72
C ARG A 21 -9.04 16.30 -11.52
N ILE A 22 -9.06 17.62 -11.41
CA ILE A 22 -9.79 18.35 -10.38
C ILE A 22 -11.29 18.17 -10.65
N ILE A 23 -12.02 17.69 -9.65
CA ILE A 23 -13.45 17.45 -9.75
C ILE A 23 -14.19 18.74 -9.33
N PRO A 24 -14.94 19.40 -10.23
CA PRO A 24 -15.71 20.58 -9.85
C PRO A 24 -16.69 20.26 -8.72
N GLY A 25 -16.64 21.01 -7.62
CA GLY A 25 -17.53 20.83 -6.45
C GLY A 25 -17.01 19.89 -5.34
N ALA A 26 -15.86 19.24 -5.52
CA ALA A 26 -15.16 18.54 -4.43
C ALA A 26 -14.59 19.51 -3.39
N PHE A 27 -14.46 19.11 -2.12
CA PHE A 27 -13.96 19.98 -1.05
C PHE A 27 -12.54 20.49 -1.29
N ASN A 28 -11.74 19.72 -2.02
CA ASN A 28 -10.34 19.99 -2.30
C ASN A 28 -10.11 20.67 -3.66
N SER A 29 -11.16 21.30 -4.20
CA SER A 29 -11.12 22.02 -5.46
C SER A 29 -10.88 23.53 -5.29
N SER A 30 -10.59 24.00 -4.07
CA SER A 30 -10.23 25.40 -3.83
C SER A 30 -8.76 25.66 -4.19
N PRO A 31 -8.39 26.93 -4.49
CA PRO A 31 -7.03 27.30 -4.89
C PRO A 31 -5.96 26.90 -3.87
N GLU A 32 -6.30 26.87 -2.57
CA GLU A 32 -5.38 26.52 -1.49
C GLU A 32 -4.98 25.04 -1.52
N PHE A 33 -5.95 24.13 -1.75
CA PHE A 33 -5.70 22.70 -1.88
C PHE A 33 -4.91 22.38 -3.16
N ILE A 34 -5.25 23.06 -4.25
CA ILE A 34 -4.56 22.91 -5.54
C ILE A 34 -3.10 23.36 -5.44
N ALA A 35 -2.84 24.51 -4.83
CA ALA A 35 -1.48 25.04 -4.67
C ALA A 35 -0.60 24.13 -3.79
N MET A 36 -1.15 23.56 -2.71
CA MET A 36 -0.43 22.62 -1.85
C MET A 36 -0.10 21.32 -2.60
N PHE A 37 -1.05 20.75 -3.34
CA PHE A 37 -0.81 19.57 -4.16
C PHE A 37 0.23 19.81 -5.26
N GLN A 38 0.17 20.97 -5.94
CA GLN A 38 1.15 21.34 -6.96
C GLN A 38 2.57 21.52 -6.37
N ALA A 39 2.69 22.07 -5.16
CA ALA A 39 3.97 22.21 -4.48
C ALA A 39 4.62 20.85 -4.18
N GLU A 40 3.84 19.87 -3.70
CA GLU A 40 4.32 18.50 -3.45
C GLU A 40 4.64 17.77 -4.78
N ALA A 41 3.79 17.91 -5.80
CA ALA A 41 4.01 17.29 -7.11
C ALA A 41 5.24 17.83 -7.86
N LEU A 42 5.56 19.12 -7.72
CA LEU A 42 6.75 19.75 -8.31
C LEU A 42 8.06 19.17 -7.77
N VAL A 43 8.05 18.66 -6.54
CA VAL A 43 9.19 17.96 -5.93
C VAL A 43 9.26 16.51 -6.45
N ALA A 44 8.12 15.87 -6.73
CA ALA A 44 8.01 14.46 -7.11
C ALA A 44 8.27 14.12 -8.59
N ILE A 45 7.79 14.96 -9.50
CA ILE A 45 7.75 14.64 -10.94
C ILE A 45 9.15 14.48 -11.58
N PRO A 46 10.20 15.27 -11.25
CA PRO A 46 11.51 15.12 -11.86
C PRO A 46 12.17 13.76 -11.57
N VAL A 47 11.91 13.18 -10.39
CA VAL A 47 12.53 11.92 -9.95
C VAL A 47 11.81 10.70 -10.53
N ALA A 48 10.49 10.74 -10.64
CA ALA A 48 9.69 9.65 -11.22
C ALA A 48 10.03 9.40 -12.70
N LEU A 49 10.31 10.46 -13.47
CA LEU A 49 10.68 10.36 -14.89
C LEU A 49 12.05 9.69 -15.13
N LEU A 50 12.96 9.72 -14.15
CA LEU A 50 14.26 9.03 -14.22
C LEU A 50 14.13 7.52 -13.99
N ALA A 51 13.16 7.07 -13.18
CA ALA A 51 12.94 5.67 -12.85
C ALA A 51 12.20 4.87 -13.95
N VAL A 52 11.41 5.53 -14.80
CA VAL A 52 10.61 4.87 -15.85
C VAL A 52 11.48 4.32 -17.01
N LYS A 53 12.77 4.67 -17.07
CA LYS A 53 13.66 4.22 -18.15
C LYS A 53 14.23 2.80 -18.01
N GLN A 54 13.91 2.06 -16.93
CA GLN A 54 14.54 0.75 -16.64
C GLN A 54 13.61 -0.47 -16.58
N ALA A 55 12.30 -0.35 -16.85
CA ALA A 55 11.40 -1.51 -16.81
C ALA A 55 10.61 -1.66 -18.11
N ILE A 56 11.24 -2.24 -19.13
CA ILE A 56 10.55 -2.82 -20.29
C ILE A 56 11.16 -4.20 -20.54
N ASP A 57 10.43 -5.26 -20.16
CA ASP A 57 10.26 -6.49 -20.96
C ASP A 57 9.52 -7.61 -20.18
N ARG A 58 8.35 -8.04 -20.66
CA ARG A 58 8.13 -9.37 -21.29
C ARG A 58 6.65 -9.68 -21.58
N VAL A 59 6.43 -10.16 -22.80
CA VAL A 59 5.18 -10.62 -23.40
C VAL A 59 4.92 -12.09 -23.06
N GLY A 60 3.68 -12.42 -22.68
CA GLY A 60 3.17 -13.79 -22.55
C GLY A 60 1.64 -13.82 -22.48
N SER A 61 0.94 -13.53 -23.59
CA SER A 61 -0.44 -13.01 -23.53
C SER A 61 -1.59 -13.90 -24.06
N SER A 62 -1.40 -15.08 -24.62
CA SER A 62 -2.52 -15.70 -25.37
C SER A 62 -3.48 -16.59 -24.54
N LEU A 63 -2.99 -17.44 -23.63
CA LEU A 63 -3.86 -18.38 -22.88
C LEU A 63 -4.43 -17.80 -21.57
N GLN A 64 -3.74 -16.83 -20.96
CA GLN A 64 -4.25 -16.10 -19.79
C GLN A 64 -5.38 -15.13 -20.17
N GLY A 65 -5.36 -14.61 -21.40
CA GLY A 65 -6.36 -13.65 -21.89
C GLY A 65 -7.78 -14.22 -21.85
N ILE A 66 -8.00 -15.45 -22.32
CA ILE A 66 -9.34 -16.04 -22.39
C ILE A 66 -9.93 -16.30 -21.00
N GLN A 67 -9.14 -16.82 -20.05
CA GLN A 67 -9.60 -17.04 -18.68
C GLN A 67 -9.85 -15.71 -17.95
N ARG A 68 -9.02 -14.70 -18.22
CA ARG A 68 -9.18 -13.35 -17.68
C ARG A 68 -10.46 -12.70 -18.20
N GLU A 69 -10.69 -12.70 -19.51
CA GLU A 69 -11.92 -12.19 -20.15
C GLU A 69 -13.18 -12.86 -19.63
N LEU A 70 -13.16 -14.20 -19.45
CA LEU A 70 -14.29 -14.93 -18.87
C LEU A 70 -14.52 -14.57 -17.39
N THR A 71 -13.45 -14.32 -16.64
CA THR A 71 -13.53 -13.90 -15.24
C THR A 71 -14.12 -12.49 -15.15
N ILE A 72 -13.63 -11.56 -15.97
CA ILE A 72 -14.11 -10.18 -16.08
C ILE A 72 -15.59 -10.15 -16.47
N THR A 73 -15.98 -10.90 -17.51
CA THR A 73 -17.37 -10.99 -17.97
C THR A 73 -18.29 -11.56 -16.88
N ASN A 74 -17.85 -12.60 -16.16
CA ASN A 74 -18.62 -13.16 -15.05
C ASN A 74 -18.72 -12.18 -13.87
N MET A 75 -17.65 -11.46 -13.53
CA MET A 75 -17.71 -10.42 -12.50
C MET A 75 -18.62 -9.26 -12.92
N ALA A 76 -18.57 -8.85 -14.19
CA ALA A 76 -19.45 -7.84 -14.77
C ALA A 76 -20.92 -8.19 -14.59
N LYS A 77 -21.27 -9.45 -14.85
CA LYS A 77 -22.62 -9.96 -14.67
C LYS A 77 -23.01 -10.01 -13.19
N ILE A 78 -22.15 -10.53 -12.32
CA ILE A 78 -22.45 -10.72 -10.89
C ILE A 78 -22.51 -9.39 -10.13
N GLN A 79 -21.63 -8.45 -10.46
CA GLN A 79 -21.57 -7.12 -9.86
C GLN A 79 -22.44 -6.09 -10.60
N GLY A 80 -23.15 -6.50 -11.67
CA GLY A 80 -24.16 -5.70 -12.35
C GLY A 80 -23.61 -4.54 -13.18
N TRP A 81 -22.43 -4.68 -13.78
CA TRP A 81 -21.81 -3.66 -14.62
C TRP A 81 -21.54 -4.08 -16.07
N GLU A 82 -22.07 -5.22 -16.51
CA GLU A 82 -22.04 -5.65 -17.91
C GLU A 82 -22.54 -4.58 -18.90
N GLN A 83 -23.62 -3.87 -18.56
CA GLN A 83 -24.29 -2.95 -19.48
C GLN A 83 -23.71 -1.52 -19.46
N GLU A 84 -23.27 -1.06 -18.29
CA GLU A 84 -22.80 0.31 -18.10
C GLU A 84 -21.27 0.41 -17.99
N GLY A 85 -20.56 -0.72 -17.96
CA GLY A 85 -19.10 -0.78 -17.85
C GLY A 85 -18.57 -0.61 -16.43
N PHE A 86 -17.31 -0.97 -16.24
CA PHE A 86 -16.64 -0.96 -14.93
C PHE A 86 -16.58 0.45 -14.31
N GLY A 87 -16.44 1.52 -15.09
CA GLY A 87 -16.49 2.90 -14.56
C GLY A 87 -17.82 3.26 -13.89
N ALA A 88 -18.94 2.71 -14.36
CA ALA A 88 -20.24 2.86 -13.71
C ALA A 88 -20.29 2.15 -12.35
N HIS A 89 -19.67 0.98 -12.27
CA HIS A 89 -19.52 0.26 -11.02
C HIS A 89 -18.64 0.99 -10.02
N VAL A 90 -17.51 1.56 -10.46
CA VAL A 90 -16.66 2.39 -9.61
C VAL A 90 -17.47 3.55 -9.03
N TYR A 91 -18.27 4.23 -9.85
CA TYR A 91 -19.13 5.32 -9.38
C TYR A 91 -20.11 4.86 -8.28
N ARG A 92 -20.85 3.77 -8.54
CA ARG A 92 -21.82 3.23 -7.57
C ARG A 92 -21.15 2.72 -6.30
N PHE A 93 -19.95 2.16 -6.41
CA PHE A 93 -19.18 1.72 -5.26
C PHE A 93 -18.83 2.88 -4.34
N VAL A 94 -18.35 4.01 -4.91
CA VAL A 94 -18.09 5.23 -4.13
C VAL A 94 -19.34 5.76 -3.48
N GLU A 95 -20.42 5.92 -4.26
CA GLU A 95 -21.71 6.41 -3.78
C GLU A 95 -22.25 5.54 -2.63
N TYR A 96 -22.20 4.21 -2.79
CA TYR A 96 -22.62 3.26 -1.76
C TYR A 96 -21.81 3.39 -0.47
N GLU A 97 -20.49 3.49 -0.57
CA GLU A 97 -19.60 3.62 0.58
C GLU A 97 -19.83 4.94 1.33
N MET A 98 -20.02 6.04 0.59
CA MET A 98 -20.37 7.35 1.15
C MET A 98 -21.70 7.31 1.89
N LEU A 99 -22.75 6.74 1.26
CA LEU A 99 -24.06 6.58 1.87
C LEU A 99 -24.02 5.67 3.11
N ARG A 100 -23.24 4.58 3.06
CA ARG A 100 -23.09 3.66 4.18
C ARG A 100 -22.49 4.35 5.39
N VAL A 101 -21.41 5.13 5.19
CA VAL A 101 -20.77 5.91 6.26
C VAL A 101 -21.71 7.01 6.77
N ALA A 102 -22.38 7.75 5.88
CA ALA A 102 -23.36 8.77 6.28
C ALA A 102 -24.48 8.18 7.17
N ASN A 103 -25.03 7.03 6.78
CA ASN A 103 -26.04 6.32 7.55
C ASN A 103 -25.52 5.82 8.91
N ALA A 104 -24.27 5.32 8.94
CA ALA A 104 -23.64 4.88 10.18
C ALA A 104 -23.45 6.05 11.16
N ARG A 105 -23.02 7.23 10.67
CA ARG A 105 -22.85 8.45 11.47
C ARG A 105 -24.15 8.93 12.09
N THR A 106 -25.24 8.94 11.31
CA THR A 106 -26.57 9.30 11.81
C THR A 106 -27.03 8.40 12.96
N LYS A 107 -26.64 7.12 12.94
CA LYS A 107 -26.99 6.15 14.00
C LYS A 107 -26.07 6.23 15.21
N SER A 108 -24.76 6.41 15.00
CA SER A 108 -23.76 6.42 16.07
C SER A 108 -23.58 7.79 16.74
N GLY A 109 -24.08 8.86 16.10
CA GLY A 109 -23.81 10.24 16.52
C GLY A 109 -22.41 10.74 16.16
N ASP A 110 -21.66 10.02 15.32
CA ASP A 110 -20.29 10.38 14.93
C ASP A 110 -20.24 11.70 14.15
N GLN A 111 -19.57 12.69 14.74
CA GLN A 111 -19.41 14.05 14.22
C GLN A 111 -18.17 14.21 13.32
N ARG A 112 -17.34 13.17 13.15
CA ARG A 112 -16.15 13.25 12.30
C ARG A 112 -16.53 13.56 10.86
N ARG A 113 -15.67 14.33 10.17
CA ARG A 113 -15.77 14.55 8.72
C ARG A 113 -15.08 13.41 7.99
N HIS A 114 -15.71 12.92 6.93
CA HIS A 114 -15.20 11.80 6.15
C HIS A 114 -14.91 12.26 4.73
N TYR A 115 -13.75 11.85 4.20
CA TYR A 115 -13.31 12.19 2.85
C TYR A 115 -12.94 10.94 2.09
N PHE A 116 -13.40 10.82 0.85
CA PHE A 116 -13.33 9.59 0.06
C PHE A 116 -12.45 9.77 -1.16
N TYR A 117 -11.52 8.83 -1.35
CA TYR A 117 -10.58 8.79 -2.46
C TYR A 117 -10.69 7.44 -3.16
N VAL A 118 -10.45 7.41 -4.46
CA VAL A 118 -10.46 6.16 -5.23
C VAL A 118 -9.08 5.89 -5.79
N TRP A 119 -8.64 4.65 -5.63
CA TRP A 119 -7.48 4.13 -6.33
C TRP A 119 -7.84 2.86 -7.10
N ASN A 120 -7.49 2.84 -8.37
CA ASN A 120 -7.54 1.65 -9.21
C ASN A 120 -6.41 1.74 -10.24
N ARG A 121 -5.58 0.70 -10.33
CA ARG A 121 -4.39 0.67 -11.21
C ARG A 121 -4.73 0.91 -12.69
N ASP A 122 -5.89 0.47 -13.14
CA ASP A 122 -6.32 0.61 -14.52
C ASP A 122 -6.87 2.01 -14.78
N THR A 123 -6.97 2.38 -16.05
CA THR A 123 -7.40 3.72 -16.49
C THR A 123 -8.64 3.67 -17.38
N ASP A 124 -9.10 2.48 -17.74
CA ASP A 124 -10.26 2.24 -18.61
C ASP A 124 -11.59 2.69 -17.99
N TRP A 125 -11.66 2.75 -16.66
CA TRP A 125 -12.85 3.14 -15.91
C TRP A 125 -13.11 4.64 -15.87
N TYR A 126 -12.09 5.49 -16.11
CA TYR A 126 -12.18 6.95 -15.99
C TYR A 126 -13.31 7.58 -16.81
N PRO A 127 -13.45 7.30 -18.13
CA PRO A 127 -14.40 8.05 -18.97
C PRO A 127 -15.86 7.90 -18.51
N VAL A 128 -16.27 6.67 -18.16
CA VAL A 128 -17.64 6.40 -17.69
C VAL A 128 -17.85 6.94 -16.29
N PHE A 129 -16.88 6.76 -15.39
CA PHE A 129 -16.96 7.29 -14.03
C PHE A 129 -17.12 8.81 -14.03
N GLU A 130 -16.31 9.52 -14.81
CA GLU A 130 -16.38 10.97 -14.91
C GLU A 130 -17.66 11.47 -15.56
N ALA A 131 -18.14 10.79 -16.61
CA ALA A 131 -19.42 11.14 -17.22
C ALA A 131 -20.56 11.04 -16.19
N LYS A 132 -20.55 10.00 -15.36
CA LYS A 132 -21.51 9.86 -14.25
C LYS A 132 -21.32 10.91 -13.18
N ASN A 133 -20.10 11.12 -12.71
CA ASN A 133 -19.83 12.12 -11.67
C ASN A 133 -20.13 13.56 -12.14
N ARG A 134 -20.05 13.84 -13.44
CA ARG A 134 -20.48 15.12 -14.01
C ARG A 134 -22.00 15.24 -14.03
N ALA A 135 -22.71 14.17 -14.37
CA ALA A 135 -24.17 14.15 -14.41
C ALA A 135 -24.79 14.14 -12.99
N PHE A 136 -24.16 13.41 -12.08
CA PHE A 136 -24.56 13.20 -10.69
C PHE A 136 -23.31 13.34 -9.80
N PRO A 137 -23.00 14.56 -9.32
CA PRO A 137 -21.82 14.76 -8.50
C PRO A 137 -21.88 14.00 -7.17
N LEU A 138 -20.79 13.30 -6.82
CA LEU A 138 -20.62 12.57 -5.56
C LEU A 138 -20.60 13.48 -4.32
N GLY A 139 -20.63 14.80 -4.51
CA GLY A 139 -20.69 15.80 -3.44
C GLY A 139 -19.33 16.20 -2.90
N SER A 140 -19.34 17.11 -1.93
CA SER A 140 -18.12 17.74 -1.43
C SER A 140 -17.23 16.81 -0.63
N GLU A 141 -17.73 15.68 -0.10
CA GLU A 141 -16.91 14.70 0.64
C GLU A 141 -16.01 13.85 -0.28
N PHE A 142 -16.19 13.91 -1.60
CA PHE A 142 -15.32 13.20 -2.55
C PHE A 142 -14.03 13.98 -2.83
N GLY A 143 -12.87 13.37 -2.53
CA GLY A 143 -11.53 13.95 -2.68
C GLY A 143 -10.80 13.60 -3.98
N GLY A 144 -11.42 12.79 -4.83
CA GLY A 144 -10.89 12.48 -6.17
C GLY A 144 -10.28 11.09 -6.29
N CYS A 145 -9.57 10.88 -7.40
CA CYS A 145 -9.14 9.55 -7.79
C CYS A 145 -7.85 9.54 -8.60
N HIS A 146 -7.09 8.46 -8.50
CA HIS A 146 -5.87 8.26 -9.26
C HIS A 146 -5.58 6.79 -9.54
N HIS A 147 -4.75 6.50 -10.55
CA HIS A 147 -4.35 5.14 -10.89
C HIS A 147 -3.05 4.70 -10.22
N GLU A 148 -2.17 5.64 -9.92
CA GLU A 148 -1.00 5.42 -9.08
C GLU A 148 -1.34 5.60 -7.60
N LEU A 149 -1.02 4.58 -6.79
CA LEU A 149 -1.33 4.55 -5.35
C LEU A 149 -0.59 5.65 -4.57
N ASP A 150 0.69 5.86 -4.88
CA ASP A 150 1.49 6.86 -4.18
C ASP A 150 0.99 8.28 -4.48
N THR A 151 0.65 8.58 -5.74
CA THR A 151 0.10 9.87 -6.15
C THR A 151 -1.24 10.20 -5.45
N ILE A 152 -2.15 9.23 -5.30
CA ILE A 152 -3.37 9.48 -4.51
C ILE A 152 -3.05 9.66 -3.02
N CYS A 153 -2.05 8.95 -2.48
CA CYS A 153 -1.63 9.09 -1.09
C CYS A 153 -0.99 10.46 -0.85
N MET A 154 -0.16 10.97 -1.76
CA MET A 154 0.36 12.34 -1.72
C MET A 154 -0.78 13.37 -1.74
N ARG A 155 -1.79 13.17 -2.61
CA ARG A 155 -2.98 14.03 -2.63
C ARG A 155 -3.71 14.02 -1.29
N MET A 156 -3.94 12.85 -0.72
CA MET A 156 -4.57 12.70 0.59
C MET A 156 -3.75 13.43 1.68
N ARG A 157 -2.43 13.29 1.69
CA ARG A 157 -1.58 13.99 2.65
C ARG A 157 -1.70 15.51 2.52
N ALA A 158 -1.62 16.04 1.30
CA ALA A 158 -1.76 17.47 1.03
C ALA A 158 -3.14 17.99 1.49
N ASP A 159 -4.21 17.25 1.19
CA ASP A 159 -5.56 17.59 1.62
C ASP A 159 -5.70 17.60 3.15
N ARG A 160 -5.17 16.58 3.85
CA ARG A 160 -5.20 16.56 5.32
C ARG A 160 -4.42 17.73 5.91
N ARG A 161 -3.23 18.03 5.39
CA ARG A 161 -2.43 19.16 5.86
C ARG A 161 -3.21 20.47 5.75
N THR A 162 -3.89 20.66 4.62
CA THR A 162 -4.73 21.84 4.37
C THR A 162 -5.92 21.86 5.32
N LEU A 163 -6.60 20.73 5.54
CA LEU A 163 -7.71 20.64 6.50
C LEU A 163 -7.26 20.98 7.93
N ILE A 164 -6.08 20.53 8.36
CA ILE A 164 -5.53 20.85 9.69
C ILE A 164 -5.27 22.35 9.84
N GLN A 165 -4.81 23.01 8.77
CA GLN A 165 -4.51 24.44 8.78
C GLN A 165 -5.75 25.33 8.70
N THR A 166 -6.80 24.87 8.03
CA THR A 166 -7.96 25.70 7.67
C THR A 166 -9.24 25.38 8.46
N THR A 167 -9.31 24.22 9.12
CA THR A 167 -10.53 23.76 9.80
C THR A 167 -10.24 23.23 11.20
N SER A 168 -11.23 23.34 12.10
CA SER A 168 -11.14 22.80 13.46
C SER A 168 -11.17 21.26 13.51
N HIS A 169 -11.76 20.62 12.50
CA HIS A 169 -11.91 19.16 12.44
C HIS A 169 -10.82 18.46 11.62
N GLY A 170 -9.83 19.19 11.08
CA GLY A 170 -8.85 18.62 10.15
C GLY A 170 -8.02 17.49 10.75
N ARG A 171 -7.69 17.56 12.04
CA ARG A 171 -6.95 16.50 12.77
C ARG A 171 -7.78 15.24 13.00
N THR A 172 -9.11 15.37 13.08
CA THR A 172 -10.03 14.27 13.36
C THR A 172 -10.73 13.74 12.11
N ALA A 173 -10.41 14.28 10.93
CA ALA A 173 -11.02 13.91 9.67
C ALA A 173 -10.62 12.47 9.28
N GLN A 174 -11.62 11.64 9.03
CA GLN A 174 -11.44 10.25 8.61
C GLN A 174 -11.27 10.18 7.10
N PHE A 175 -10.14 9.67 6.66
CA PHE A 175 -9.90 9.44 5.23
C PHE A 175 -10.29 8.02 4.87
N HIS A 176 -10.89 7.86 3.69
CA HIS A 176 -11.28 6.58 3.11
C HIS A 176 -10.61 6.42 1.74
N LEU A 177 -9.81 5.37 1.58
CA LEU A 177 -9.26 4.96 0.29
C LEU A 177 -10.05 3.76 -0.23
N LEU A 178 -10.82 3.98 -1.28
CA LEU A 178 -11.65 2.98 -1.94
C LEU A 178 -10.86 2.32 -3.06
N VAL A 179 -10.83 0.99 -3.06
CA VAL A 179 -10.08 0.18 -4.04
C VAL A 179 -11.05 -0.70 -4.83
N PRO A 180 -11.84 -0.12 -5.76
CA PRO A 180 -12.68 -0.90 -6.64
C PRO A 180 -11.80 -1.74 -7.55
N THR A 181 -12.18 -3.00 -7.83
CA THR A 181 -11.47 -3.84 -8.79
C THR A 181 -12.41 -4.84 -9.44
N HIS A 182 -12.14 -5.15 -10.71
CA HIS A 182 -12.82 -6.20 -11.46
C HIS A 182 -11.99 -7.50 -11.53
N GLU A 183 -10.76 -7.48 -10.99
CA GLU A 183 -9.89 -8.65 -10.91
C GLU A 183 -9.09 -8.70 -9.60
N PRO A 184 -8.69 -9.89 -9.14
CA PRO A 184 -7.78 -10.03 -8.00
C PRO A 184 -6.46 -9.28 -8.23
N TYR A 185 -6.05 -8.44 -7.29
CA TYR A 185 -4.81 -7.68 -7.35
C TYR A 185 -3.99 -7.81 -6.06
N VAL A 186 -2.69 -8.12 -6.21
CA VAL A 186 -1.76 -8.24 -5.09
C VAL A 186 -0.71 -7.15 -5.20
N LEU A 187 -0.64 -6.28 -4.19
CA LEU A 187 0.46 -5.36 -3.96
C LEU A 187 1.54 -6.12 -3.18
N ASP A 188 2.45 -6.74 -3.91
CA ASP A 188 3.44 -7.67 -3.41
C ASP A 188 4.68 -6.98 -2.83
N HIS A 189 5.01 -5.77 -3.30
CA HIS A 189 6.09 -4.99 -2.72
C HIS A 189 5.71 -4.45 -1.33
N PRO A 190 6.63 -4.43 -0.35
CA PRO A 190 6.31 -4.00 1.00
C PRO A 190 5.95 -2.51 1.05
N VAL A 191 4.84 -2.17 1.70
CA VAL A 191 4.36 -0.79 1.85
C VAL A 191 4.05 -0.41 3.29
N ILE A 192 4.22 0.89 3.58
CA ILE A 192 3.75 1.55 4.80
C ILE A 192 2.99 2.80 4.40
N PHE A 193 1.83 3.07 5.00
CA PHE A 193 1.14 4.35 4.83
C PHE A 193 1.76 5.38 5.76
N HIS A 194 2.16 6.54 5.23
CA HIS A 194 2.73 7.62 6.03
C HIS A 194 1.76 8.04 7.15
N GLU A 195 2.26 8.36 8.35
CA GLU A 195 1.43 8.64 9.54
C GLU A 195 0.48 9.82 9.34
N SER A 196 0.86 10.80 8.52
CA SER A 196 -0.03 11.92 8.15
C SER A 196 -1.28 11.48 7.38
N LEU A 197 -1.34 10.23 6.89
CA LEU A 197 -2.52 9.64 6.27
C LEU A 197 -3.47 9.02 7.28
N LEU A 198 -3.12 8.98 8.57
CA LEU A 198 -3.99 8.51 9.64
C LEU A 198 -4.87 9.64 10.24
N PRO A 199 -6.12 9.33 10.66
CA PRO A 199 -6.79 8.03 10.59
C PRO A 199 -7.22 7.67 9.16
N LEU A 200 -7.01 6.40 8.77
CA LEU A 200 -7.24 5.90 7.41
C LEU A 200 -8.07 4.62 7.42
N THR A 201 -9.09 4.56 6.57
CA THR A 201 -9.82 3.33 6.27
C THR A 201 -9.59 2.98 4.80
N ILE A 202 -9.16 1.76 4.51
CA ILE A 202 -9.00 1.26 3.14
C ILE A 202 -10.06 0.20 2.90
N THR A 203 -10.89 0.42 1.88
CA THR A 203 -12.03 -0.44 1.56
C THR A 203 -11.89 -1.02 0.16
N GLY A 204 -11.72 -2.34 0.09
CA GLY A 204 -11.72 -3.09 -1.16
C GLY A 204 -13.06 -3.75 -1.44
N GLN A 205 -13.01 -4.76 -2.31
CA GLN A 205 -14.17 -5.56 -2.67
C GLN A 205 -13.93 -7.03 -2.38
N ARG A 206 -15.03 -7.76 -2.13
CA ARG A 206 -15.00 -9.19 -1.82
C ARG A 206 -15.90 -9.94 -2.79
N HIS A 207 -15.41 -11.06 -3.31
CA HIS A 207 -16.18 -11.97 -4.14
C HIS A 207 -16.15 -13.37 -3.52
N ARG A 208 -17.33 -13.96 -3.26
CA ARG A 208 -17.47 -15.29 -2.63
C ARG A 208 -16.65 -15.44 -1.34
N SER A 209 -16.72 -14.43 -0.49
CA SER A 209 -15.98 -14.36 0.78
C SER A 209 -14.45 -14.19 0.66
N VAL A 210 -13.92 -14.02 -0.55
CA VAL A 210 -12.49 -13.79 -0.80
C VAL A 210 -12.28 -12.31 -1.14
N ASP A 211 -11.38 -11.65 -0.42
CA ASP A 211 -10.98 -10.27 -0.74
C ASP A 211 -10.39 -10.23 -2.15
N LEU A 212 -10.53 -9.12 -2.88
CA LEU A 212 -9.99 -9.01 -4.23
C LEU A 212 -8.68 -8.23 -4.28
N VAL A 213 -8.27 -7.63 -3.16
CA VAL A 213 -7.05 -6.84 -3.08
C VAL A 213 -6.27 -7.27 -1.86
N TRP A 214 -4.96 -7.49 -2.02
CA TRP A 214 -4.06 -7.85 -0.92
C TRP A 214 -2.88 -6.91 -0.87
N PHE A 215 -2.57 -6.40 0.32
CA PHE A 215 -1.41 -5.54 0.57
C PHE A 215 -0.33 -6.26 1.36
N ASN A 216 0.92 -6.10 0.93
CA ASN A 216 2.08 -6.42 1.74
C ASN A 216 2.38 -5.26 2.72
N LEU A 217 1.69 -5.24 3.86
CA LEU A 217 1.87 -4.20 4.87
C LEU A 217 2.99 -4.59 5.84
N CYS A 218 4.05 -3.77 5.91
CA CYS A 218 5.11 -3.97 6.92
C CYS A 218 4.65 -3.61 8.33
N SER A 219 3.70 -2.70 8.44
CA SER A 219 3.10 -2.31 9.71
C SER A 219 1.61 -2.04 9.54
N LYS A 220 0.86 -2.30 10.60
CA LYS A 220 -0.57 -1.95 10.67
C LYS A 220 -0.80 -1.07 11.90
N PRO A 221 -0.68 0.26 11.76
CA PRO A 221 -1.02 1.20 12.81
C PRO A 221 -2.47 1.00 13.29
N THR A 222 -2.75 1.29 14.56
CA THR A 222 -4.09 1.12 15.15
C THR A 222 -5.16 1.95 14.41
N GLU A 223 -4.78 3.11 13.88
CA GLU A 223 -5.66 4.01 13.14
C GLU A 223 -5.77 3.68 11.65
N LEU A 224 -5.16 2.57 11.20
CA LEU A 224 -5.31 2.01 9.87
C LEU A 224 -6.32 0.85 9.89
N HIS A 225 -7.51 1.13 9.37
CA HIS A 225 -8.59 0.16 9.27
C HIS A 225 -8.66 -0.41 7.86
N LEU A 226 -8.73 -1.73 7.75
CA LEU A 226 -8.83 -2.44 6.48
C LEU A 226 -10.17 -3.14 6.40
N GLN A 227 -10.92 -2.90 5.33
CA GLN A 227 -12.22 -3.52 5.07
C GLN A 227 -12.18 -4.19 3.70
N CYS A 228 -12.43 -5.50 3.66
CA CYS A 228 -12.36 -6.26 2.41
C CYS A 228 -11.00 -6.12 1.66
N ILE A 229 -9.92 -5.96 2.43
CA ILE A 229 -8.54 -5.94 1.97
C ILE A 229 -7.80 -7.04 2.72
N GLY A 230 -7.21 -7.97 1.96
CA GLY A 230 -6.33 -8.96 2.51
C GLY A 230 -4.98 -8.34 2.89
N VAL A 231 -4.33 -8.89 3.91
CA VAL A 231 -2.94 -8.56 4.23
C VAL A 231 -2.13 -9.79 3.88
N LEU A 232 -1.09 -9.62 3.05
CA LEU A 232 -0.15 -10.70 2.83
C LEU A 232 0.49 -11.03 4.18
N GLY A 233 0.36 -12.28 4.60
CA GLY A 233 0.88 -12.72 5.88
C GLY A 233 2.35 -12.37 5.98
N GLU A 234 2.77 -11.89 7.15
CA GLU A 234 4.18 -11.74 7.51
C GLU A 234 4.88 -13.05 7.12
N ARG A 235 5.83 -12.96 6.19
CA ARG A 235 6.55 -14.14 5.70
C ARG A 235 7.41 -14.63 6.86
N ARG A 236 6.84 -15.42 7.76
CA ARG A 236 7.57 -16.03 8.88
C ARG A 236 8.70 -16.83 8.29
N ASN A 237 9.92 -16.32 8.43
CA ASN A 237 11.10 -17.00 7.98
C ASN A 237 11.34 -18.18 8.93
N THR A 238 10.72 -19.30 8.61
CA THR A 238 10.79 -20.55 9.38
C THR A 238 12.24 -21.01 9.58
N ILE A 239 13.14 -20.63 8.67
CA ILE A 239 14.58 -20.90 8.75
C ILE A 239 15.22 -20.06 9.85
N VAL A 240 14.91 -18.76 9.93
CA VAL A 240 15.41 -17.88 11.01
C VAL A 240 14.90 -18.35 12.37
N GLN A 241 13.61 -18.69 12.48
CA GLN A 241 13.02 -19.15 13.74
C GLN A 241 13.60 -20.51 14.17
N ALA A 242 13.66 -21.48 13.26
CA ALA A 242 14.22 -22.81 13.55
C ALA A 242 15.72 -22.72 13.86
N GLY A 243 16.47 -21.91 13.10
CA GLY A 243 17.88 -21.67 13.33
C GLY A 243 18.16 -21.01 14.69
N ALA A 244 17.36 -20.03 15.10
CA ALA A 244 17.50 -19.38 16.41
C ALA A 244 17.20 -20.35 17.57
N LEU A 245 16.15 -21.16 17.45
CA LEU A 245 15.82 -22.20 18.43
C LEU A 245 16.92 -23.27 18.53
N SER A 246 17.43 -23.72 17.38
CA SER A 246 18.52 -24.70 17.30
C SER A 246 19.81 -24.15 17.91
N PHE A 247 20.15 -22.89 17.62
CA PHE A 247 21.31 -22.21 18.20
C PHE A 247 21.20 -22.12 19.73
N ALA A 248 20.07 -21.65 20.25
CA ALA A 248 19.82 -21.56 21.68
C ALA A 248 19.94 -22.94 22.36
N GLY A 249 19.36 -23.98 21.75
CA GLY A 249 19.47 -25.36 22.23
C GLY A 249 20.92 -25.85 22.27
N CYS A 250 21.71 -25.57 21.24
CA CYS A 250 23.14 -25.91 21.18
C CYS A 250 23.95 -25.18 22.26
N CYS A 251 23.70 -23.89 22.49
CA CYS A 251 24.37 -23.12 23.56
C CYS A 251 24.04 -23.68 24.95
N ILE A 252 22.76 -23.93 25.24
CA ILE A 252 22.33 -24.50 26.52
C ILE A 252 22.95 -25.88 26.72
N GLY A 253 22.92 -26.74 25.69
CA GLY A 253 23.53 -28.07 25.74
C GLY A 253 25.03 -28.01 25.99
N PHE A 254 25.74 -27.10 25.32
CA PHE A 254 27.19 -26.95 25.48
C PHE A 254 27.55 -26.51 26.91
N MET A 255 26.81 -25.54 27.46
CA MET A 255 26.98 -25.10 28.84
C MET A 255 26.67 -26.23 29.83
N ALA A 256 25.59 -27.00 29.61
CA ALA A 256 25.23 -28.13 30.45
C ALA A 256 26.30 -29.24 30.42
N ALA A 257 26.85 -29.57 29.25
CA ALA A 257 27.94 -30.54 29.12
C ALA A 257 29.21 -30.06 29.82
N GLY A 258 29.58 -28.78 29.66
CA GLY A 258 30.70 -28.18 30.38
C GLY A 258 30.54 -28.24 31.90
N CYS A 259 29.35 -27.88 32.41
CA CYS A 259 29.04 -28.01 33.84
C CYS A 259 29.11 -29.46 34.32
N ALA A 260 28.60 -30.42 33.54
CA ALA A 260 28.63 -31.84 33.90
C ALA A 260 30.06 -32.40 33.96
N ALA A 261 30.94 -32.00 33.02
CA ALA A 261 32.34 -32.40 33.01
C ALA A 261 33.10 -31.93 34.26
N VAL A 262 32.79 -30.72 34.75
CA VAL A 262 33.44 -30.13 35.94
C VAL A 262 32.84 -30.65 37.24
N ALA A 263 31.51 -30.78 37.32
CA ALA A 263 30.82 -31.18 38.55
C ALA A 263 30.85 -32.70 38.80
N PHE A 264 30.94 -33.51 37.74
CA PHE A 264 30.94 -34.97 37.82
C PHE A 264 32.05 -35.58 36.95
N PRO A 265 33.29 -35.73 37.47
CA PRO A 265 34.44 -36.22 36.71
C PRO A 265 34.24 -37.56 35.97
N PRO A 266 33.48 -38.55 36.50
CA PRO A 266 33.19 -39.78 35.75
C PRO A 266 32.41 -39.57 34.45
N CYS A 267 31.70 -38.45 34.32
CA CYS A 267 30.94 -38.09 33.13
C CYS A 267 31.74 -37.26 32.12
N ALA A 268 32.97 -36.85 32.43
CA ALA A 268 33.80 -35.99 31.57
C ALA A 268 34.01 -36.55 30.14
N PRO A 269 34.30 -37.85 29.92
CA PRO A 269 34.49 -38.38 28.57
C PRO A 269 33.22 -38.31 27.71
N LEU A 270 32.05 -38.51 28.33
CA LEU A 270 30.74 -38.41 27.67
C LEU A 270 30.35 -36.96 27.40
N ALA A 271 30.66 -36.06 28.35
CA ALA A 271 30.42 -34.63 28.21
C ALA A 271 31.29 -34.01 27.10
N GLU A 272 32.58 -34.32 27.06
CA GLU A 272 33.49 -33.86 26.01
C GLU A 272 33.06 -34.34 24.62
N ALA A 273 32.63 -35.60 24.50
CA ALA A 273 32.09 -36.14 23.24
C ALA A 273 30.82 -35.41 22.77
N ALA A 274 30.04 -34.84 23.68
CA ALA A 274 28.85 -34.06 23.35
C ALA A 274 29.17 -32.59 23.01
N MET A 275 30.24 -32.01 23.56
CA MET A 275 30.57 -30.59 23.36
C MET A 275 30.90 -30.25 21.91
N LEU A 276 31.68 -31.07 21.21
CA LEU A 276 32.07 -30.81 19.82
C LEU A 276 30.87 -30.76 18.85
N PRO A 277 29.93 -31.72 18.84
CA PRO A 277 28.74 -31.63 17.98
C PRO A 277 27.77 -30.51 18.38
N LEU A 278 27.70 -30.15 19.67
CA LEU A 278 26.90 -28.99 20.12
C LEU A 278 27.51 -27.66 19.65
N TRP A 279 28.84 -27.53 19.70
CA TRP A 279 29.53 -26.37 19.17
C TRP A 279 29.34 -26.24 17.65
N SER A 280 29.59 -27.31 16.89
CA SER A 280 29.45 -27.29 15.44
C SER A 280 27.99 -27.10 15.00
N GLY A 281 27.04 -27.72 15.70
CA GLY A 281 25.60 -27.50 15.51
C GLY A 281 25.17 -26.07 15.80
N GLY A 282 25.73 -25.45 16.84
CA GLY A 282 25.53 -24.03 17.15
C GLY A 282 26.05 -23.12 16.03
N VAL A 283 27.29 -23.32 15.59
CA VAL A 283 27.90 -22.51 14.50
C VAL A 283 27.13 -22.68 13.17
N ALA A 284 26.68 -23.89 12.85
CA ALA A 284 25.87 -24.15 11.66
C ALA A 284 24.49 -23.46 11.74
N SER A 285 23.84 -23.54 12.90
CA SER A 285 22.55 -22.89 13.14
C SER A 285 22.66 -21.37 13.05
N TRP A 286 23.72 -20.78 13.63
CA TRP A 286 24.01 -19.36 13.51
C TRP A 286 24.25 -18.93 12.07
N SER A 287 25.05 -19.69 11.32
CA SER A 287 25.31 -19.43 9.90
C SER A 287 24.03 -19.49 9.06
N ALA A 288 23.12 -20.42 9.37
CA ALA A 288 21.81 -20.50 8.71
C ALA A 288 20.91 -19.30 9.04
N VAL A 289 20.90 -18.82 10.30
CA VAL A 289 20.17 -17.61 10.70
C VAL A 289 20.73 -16.38 9.99
N ALA A 290 22.05 -16.18 10.05
CA ALA A 290 22.71 -15.05 9.41
C ALA A 290 22.51 -15.07 7.90
N GLY A 291 22.66 -16.23 7.25
CA GLY A 291 22.41 -16.40 5.82
C GLY A 291 20.95 -16.15 5.45
N ALA A 292 20.00 -16.64 6.24
CA ALA A 292 18.57 -16.40 6.00
C ALA A 292 18.17 -14.94 6.24
N ALA A 293 18.77 -14.26 7.22
CA ALA A 293 18.54 -12.84 7.47
C ALA A 293 19.13 -11.96 6.36
N VAL A 294 20.35 -12.26 5.90
CA VAL A 294 20.98 -11.57 4.76
C VAL A 294 20.21 -11.83 3.45
N TYR A 295 19.77 -13.07 3.24
CA TYR A 295 18.93 -13.40 2.08
C TYR A 295 17.60 -12.68 2.14
N GLU A 296 16.96 -12.62 3.31
CA GLU A 296 15.70 -11.92 3.49
C GLU A 296 15.86 -10.40 3.31
N ASP A 297 16.94 -9.80 3.81
CA ASP A 297 17.27 -8.39 3.60
C ASP A 297 17.54 -8.09 2.12
N ALA A 298 18.33 -8.93 1.44
CA ALA A 298 18.63 -8.80 0.02
C ALA A 298 17.39 -9.01 -0.89
N ASN A 299 16.40 -9.78 -0.44
CA ASN A 299 15.15 -10.03 -1.15
C ASN A 299 13.96 -9.21 -0.60
N ARG A 300 14.18 -8.36 0.40
CA ARG A 300 13.18 -7.41 0.87
C ARG A 300 13.15 -6.32 -0.18
N GLY A 301 12.14 -6.35 -1.06
CA GLY A 301 11.95 -5.25 -2.01
C GLY A 301 11.93 -3.92 -1.28
N ASP A 302 12.43 -2.86 -1.93
CA ASP A 302 12.52 -1.52 -1.34
C ASP A 302 11.21 -1.14 -0.66
N LEU A 303 11.30 -0.85 0.64
CA LEU A 303 10.16 -0.45 1.44
C LEU A 303 9.59 0.86 0.88
N CYS A 304 8.34 0.83 0.43
CA CYS A 304 7.67 2.01 -0.10
C CYS A 304 6.78 2.66 0.96
N VAL A 305 7.15 3.86 1.39
CA VAL A 305 6.36 4.71 2.30
C VAL A 305 5.37 5.58 1.51
N LEU A 306 4.15 5.09 1.35
CA LEU A 306 3.11 5.76 0.57
C LEU A 306 2.76 7.13 1.15
N GLY A 307 2.85 8.16 0.30
CA GLY A 307 2.60 9.55 0.67
C GLY A 307 3.75 10.23 1.42
N ASP A 308 4.97 9.70 1.35
CA ASP A 308 6.20 10.36 1.83
C ASP A 308 6.90 11.11 0.68
N ASP A 309 7.44 12.29 0.98
CA ASP A 309 8.18 13.12 0.02
C ASP A 309 9.64 12.61 -0.12
N SER A 310 10.09 11.73 0.80
CA SER A 310 11.47 11.24 0.87
C SER A 310 11.80 10.08 -0.08
N ILE A 311 10.78 9.37 -0.63
CA ILE A 311 10.94 8.33 -1.66
C ILE A 311 11.67 8.88 -2.90
N LEU A 312 11.63 10.20 -3.09
CA LEU A 312 12.23 10.92 -4.19
C LEU A 312 13.73 11.18 -4.00
N VAL A 313 14.27 10.99 -2.79
CA VAL A 313 15.67 11.31 -2.46
C VAL A 313 16.56 10.05 -2.41
N GLN A 314 16.01 8.87 -2.09
CA GLN A 314 16.81 7.64 -1.93
C GLN A 314 17.18 6.92 -3.23
N ARG A 315 16.61 7.30 -4.39
CA ARG A 315 16.94 6.69 -5.69
C ARG A 315 18.12 7.33 -6.44
N GLU A 316 18.79 8.32 -5.85
CA GLU A 316 19.97 9.00 -6.42
C GLU A 316 21.32 8.57 -5.81
N GLY A 317 21.36 7.49 -5.01
CA GLY A 317 22.58 6.93 -4.40
C GLY A 317 23.17 5.74 -5.15
#